data_AF-A0A9D6YTK7-F1
#
_entry.id   AF-A0A9D6YTK7-F1
#
_cell.length_a   1.000
_cell.length_b   1.000
_cell.length_c   1.000
_cell.angle_alpha   90.00
_cell.angle_beta   90.00
_cell.angle_gamma   90.00
#
_symmetry.space_group_name_H-M   'P 1'
#
loop_
_entity.id
_entity.type
_entity.pdbx_description
1 polymer ?
#
loop_
_entity_poly.entity_id
_entity_poly.type
_entity_poly.pdbx_seq_one_letter_code
_entity_poly.pdbx_strand_id
1 'polypeptide(L)'
;MPTDLDAPEEVPRVGLKLGSEILTWKTIDGRRTLTHRGRVVIEERYILRNYPPFMVDDRWKSGDTDAVLIEEGGVASGDCAFFAVVESRSSGVVTRHELGEECVGTPYSRPIRDAEGFAFISPASPLAEGTIRQWRANTGQIVESRTQFRPEPGFTMKSLASSQKPEIIEPLRNAEFFSAASRLSAQNKMPVIEALWDIMNGCDSCNIEHPELYGVAIDQETIAYSGCGWFWRGGHFFCGRTDALAVWDRVGGGFYFAMDEHRDDGRHGDKARVEPPLASWPAPAHARYESWRRGKGWTADAAR
;
A
#
# COMPACT_ATOMS: atom_id res chain seq x y z
N MET A 1 -23.82 -26.12 12.99
CA MET A 1 -24.07 -24.93 12.16
C MET A 1 -22.84 -24.75 11.29
N PRO A 2 -23.00 -24.62 9.96
CA PRO A 2 -21.90 -24.42 9.01
C PRO A 2 -21.38 -22.98 9.20
N THR A 3 -20.14 -22.62 8.88
CA THR A 3 -19.42 -22.83 7.63
C THR A 3 -17.92 -22.83 7.88
N ASP A 4 -17.24 -23.80 7.25
CA ASP A 4 -15.85 -23.68 6.84
C ASP A 4 -15.63 -22.29 6.22
N LEU A 5 -14.61 -21.58 6.71
CA LEU A 5 -14.03 -20.49 5.93
C LEU A 5 -13.40 -21.17 4.72
N ASP A 6 -14.06 -21.05 3.58
CA ASP A 6 -13.59 -21.55 2.29
C ASP A 6 -12.13 -21.15 2.11
N ALA A 7 -11.22 -22.11 2.32
CA ALA A 7 -9.90 -22.04 1.73
C ALA A 7 -10.13 -21.80 0.22
N PRO A 8 -9.36 -20.92 -0.44
CA PRO A 8 -9.55 -20.67 -1.86
C PRO A 8 -9.56 -22.03 -2.57
N GLU A 9 -10.70 -22.33 -3.19
CA GLU A 9 -10.93 -23.61 -3.87
C GLU A 9 -9.76 -23.80 -4.84
N GLU A 10 -8.84 -24.72 -4.52
CA GLU A 10 -7.71 -25.01 -5.39
C GLU A 10 -8.31 -25.41 -6.73
N VAL A 11 -8.21 -24.52 -7.72
CA VAL A 11 -8.70 -24.78 -9.07
C VAL A 11 -8.07 -26.10 -9.49
N PRO A 12 -8.89 -27.15 -9.74
CA PRO A 12 -8.36 -28.45 -10.12
C PRO A 12 -7.43 -28.27 -11.31
N ARG A 13 -6.33 -29.02 -11.39
CA ARG A 13 -5.33 -28.96 -12.49
C ARG A 13 -5.90 -29.14 -13.91
N VAL A 14 -7.21 -29.33 -14.04
CA VAL A 14 -7.99 -29.19 -15.25
C VAL A 14 -7.73 -27.79 -15.83
N GLY A 15 -7.18 -27.75 -17.05
CA GLY A 15 -6.79 -26.50 -17.72
C GLY A 15 -7.84 -25.40 -17.65
N LEU A 16 -7.35 -24.15 -17.58
CA LEU A 16 -8.20 -22.97 -17.68
C LEU A 16 -9.08 -23.06 -18.93
N LYS A 17 -10.38 -22.88 -18.75
CA LYS A 17 -11.37 -22.90 -19.83
C LYS A 17 -11.82 -21.48 -20.15
N LEU A 18 -11.62 -21.05 -21.39
CA LEU A 18 -12.13 -19.78 -21.91
C LEU A 18 -13.16 -20.06 -22.99
N GLY A 19 -14.41 -19.63 -22.78
CA GLY A 19 -15.51 -20.01 -23.66
C GLY A 19 -15.66 -21.52 -23.77
N SER A 20 -15.57 -22.05 -24.99
CA SER A 20 -15.54 -23.48 -25.32
C SER A 20 -14.13 -24.07 -25.44
N GLU A 21 -13.08 -23.27 -25.27
CA GLU A 21 -11.69 -23.67 -25.47
C GLU A 21 -11.04 -24.11 -24.16
N ILE A 22 -10.27 -25.20 -24.21
CA ILE A 22 -9.46 -25.69 -23.09
C ILE A 22 -8.00 -25.34 -23.35
N LEU A 23 -7.39 -24.58 -22.44
CA LEU A 23 -5.98 -24.23 -22.52
C LEU A 23 -5.11 -25.38 -21.98
N THR A 24 -3.94 -25.59 -22.59
CA THR A 24 -3.08 -26.76 -22.34
C THR A 24 -1.84 -26.40 -21.54
N TRP A 25 -1.57 -27.17 -20.48
CA TRP A 25 -0.39 -27.04 -19.64
C TRP A 25 0.84 -27.76 -20.21
N LYS A 26 2.01 -27.11 -20.11
CA LYS A 26 3.32 -27.67 -20.43
C LYS A 26 4.37 -27.16 -19.44
N THR A 27 5.53 -27.82 -19.42
CA THR A 27 6.73 -27.31 -18.74
C THR A 27 7.72 -26.86 -19.80
N ILE A 28 8.13 -25.59 -19.75
CA ILE A 28 9.13 -25.00 -20.65
C ILE A 28 10.21 -24.38 -19.76
N ASP A 29 11.48 -24.74 -19.98
CA ASP A 29 12.62 -24.25 -19.20
C ASP A 29 12.46 -24.35 -17.67
N GLY A 30 11.78 -25.41 -17.22
CA GLY A 30 11.54 -25.67 -15.79
C GLY A 30 10.38 -24.89 -15.17
N ARG A 31 9.67 -24.06 -15.94
CA ARG A 31 8.48 -23.30 -15.52
C ARG A 31 7.21 -23.93 -16.04
N ARG A 32 6.13 -23.87 -15.25
CA ARG A 32 4.81 -24.28 -15.71
C ARG A 32 4.23 -23.19 -16.62
N THR A 33 3.81 -23.57 -17.80
CA THR A 33 3.34 -22.66 -18.85
C THR A 33 1.99 -23.12 -19.37
N LEU A 34 1.04 -22.19 -19.46
CA LEU A 34 -0.23 -22.41 -20.14
C LEU A 34 -0.10 -21.98 -21.60
N THR A 35 -0.54 -22.86 -22.50
CA THR A 35 -0.37 -22.69 -23.94
C THR A 35 -1.68 -22.85 -24.70
N HIS A 36 -1.75 -22.17 -25.84
CA HIS A 36 -2.84 -22.29 -26.83
C HIS A 36 -2.26 -22.46 -28.22
N ARG A 37 -2.60 -23.56 -28.91
CA ARG A 37 -2.11 -23.87 -30.27
C ARG A 37 -0.60 -23.68 -30.45
N GLY A 38 0.18 -24.08 -29.44
CA GLY A 38 1.65 -23.99 -29.44
C GLY A 38 2.23 -22.62 -29.06
N ARG A 39 1.39 -21.62 -28.73
CA ARG A 39 1.83 -20.31 -28.23
C ARG A 39 1.70 -20.25 -26.70
N VAL A 40 2.61 -19.53 -26.05
CA VAL A 40 2.52 -19.25 -24.62
C VAL A 40 1.43 -18.20 -24.37
N VAL A 41 0.52 -18.51 -23.46
CA VAL A 41 -0.57 -17.60 -23.03
C VAL A 41 -0.31 -17.09 -21.62
N ILE A 42 0.23 -17.94 -20.74
CA ILE A 42 0.59 -17.59 -19.35
C ILE A 42 1.83 -18.37 -18.98
N GLU A 43 2.74 -17.77 -18.22
CA GLU A 43 3.94 -18.43 -17.73
C GLU A 43 4.12 -18.17 -16.23
N GLU A 44 4.39 -19.23 -15.46
CA GLU A 44 4.79 -19.13 -14.06
C GLU A 44 6.05 -18.27 -13.94
N ARG A 45 5.94 -17.10 -13.27
CA ARG A 45 7.07 -16.18 -13.10
C ARG A 45 8.07 -16.63 -12.03
N TYR A 46 7.61 -17.38 -11.03
CA TYR A 46 8.45 -17.90 -9.93
C TYR A 46 8.21 -19.39 -9.66
N ILE A 47 9.30 -20.15 -9.47
CA ILE A 47 9.23 -21.58 -9.21
C ILE A 47 8.95 -21.82 -7.73
N LEU A 48 7.67 -21.97 -7.38
CA LEU A 48 7.23 -22.38 -6.05
C LEU A 48 6.58 -23.76 -6.11
N ARG A 49 7.30 -24.78 -5.62
CA ARG A 49 6.93 -26.19 -5.78
C ARG A 49 5.59 -26.58 -5.13
N ASN A 50 5.06 -25.76 -4.24
CA ASN A 50 3.89 -26.08 -3.41
C ASN A 50 2.63 -25.25 -3.72
N TYR A 51 2.68 -24.36 -4.70
CA TYR A 51 1.54 -23.49 -5.03
C TYR A 51 1.04 -23.73 -6.46
N PRO A 52 -0.24 -23.45 -6.76
CA PRO A 52 -0.67 -23.39 -8.15
C PRO A 52 0.18 -22.33 -8.90
N PRO A 53 0.51 -22.54 -10.18
CA PRO A 53 1.39 -21.62 -10.91
C PRO A 53 0.75 -20.26 -11.16
N PHE A 54 -0.59 -20.18 -11.08
CA PHE A 54 -1.39 -18.96 -11.07
C PHE A 54 -2.76 -19.24 -10.44
N MET A 55 -3.48 -18.18 -10.05
CA MET A 55 -4.85 -18.21 -9.55
C MET A 55 -5.80 -17.45 -10.49
N VAL A 56 -7.07 -17.87 -10.56
CA VAL A 56 -8.09 -17.12 -11.30
C VAL A 56 -8.87 -16.30 -10.29
N ASP A 57 -8.73 -14.98 -10.37
CA ASP A 57 -9.36 -14.07 -9.42
C ASP A 57 -10.82 -13.80 -9.79
N ASP A 58 -11.08 -13.65 -11.08
CA ASP A 58 -12.40 -13.23 -11.53
C ASP A 58 -12.65 -13.56 -13.01
N ARG A 59 -13.91 -13.63 -13.44
CA ARG A 59 -14.33 -13.93 -14.82
C ARG A 59 -15.38 -12.99 -15.38
N TRP A 60 -15.09 -12.42 -16.54
CA TRP A 60 -16.00 -11.62 -17.34
C TRP A 60 -16.61 -12.44 -18.47
N LYS A 61 -17.93 -12.38 -18.64
CA LYS A 61 -18.59 -13.02 -19.78
C LYS A 61 -19.69 -12.13 -20.35
N SER A 62 -19.66 -11.93 -21.66
CA SER A 62 -20.65 -11.20 -22.46
C SER A 62 -20.90 -11.97 -23.78
N GLY A 63 -21.79 -11.47 -24.63
CA GLY A 63 -22.13 -12.12 -25.90
C GLY A 63 -20.91 -12.39 -26.78
N ASP A 64 -19.98 -11.42 -26.85
CA ASP A 64 -18.84 -11.46 -27.77
C ASP A 64 -17.49 -11.63 -27.04
N THR A 65 -17.47 -11.84 -25.73
CA THR A 65 -16.22 -11.89 -24.95
C THR A 65 -16.34 -12.76 -23.72
N ASP A 66 -15.41 -13.69 -23.56
CA ASP A 66 -15.18 -14.46 -22.33
C ASP A 66 -13.73 -14.21 -21.89
N ALA A 67 -13.54 -13.68 -20.69
CA ALA A 67 -12.23 -13.31 -20.18
C ALA A 67 -12.08 -13.68 -18.70
N VAL A 68 -10.86 -13.99 -18.29
CA VAL A 68 -10.52 -14.20 -16.88
C VAL A 68 -9.39 -13.28 -16.46
N LEU A 69 -9.49 -12.79 -15.23
CA LEU A 69 -8.41 -12.14 -14.51
C LEU A 69 -7.60 -13.21 -13.78
N ILE A 70 -6.28 -13.14 -13.92
CA ILE A 70 -5.35 -14.14 -13.42
C ILE A 70 -4.25 -13.46 -12.63
N GLU A 71 -3.94 -14.02 -11.48
CA GLU A 71 -2.79 -13.69 -10.64
C GLU A 71 -1.67 -14.72 -10.87
N GLU A 72 -0.53 -14.27 -11.39
CA GLU A 72 0.68 -15.03 -11.66
C GLU A 72 1.72 -14.74 -10.57
N GLY A 73 2.12 -15.75 -9.80
CA GLY A 73 2.95 -15.56 -8.62
C GLY A 73 2.18 -14.95 -7.44
N GLY A 74 2.66 -15.16 -6.21
CA GLY A 74 2.19 -14.37 -5.06
C GLY A 74 1.21 -15.03 -4.08
N VAL A 75 1.57 -16.14 -3.44
CA VAL A 75 1.14 -16.36 -2.04
C VAL A 75 2.31 -16.79 -1.12
N ALA A 76 3.44 -17.27 -1.65
CA ALA A 76 4.47 -17.91 -0.81
C ALA A 76 5.87 -17.26 -0.79
N SER A 77 6.26 -16.44 -1.76
CA SER A 77 7.65 -15.94 -1.86
C SER A 77 7.91 -14.57 -1.26
N GLY A 78 6.87 -13.76 -1.00
CA GLY A 78 7.06 -12.40 -0.50
C GLY A 78 7.78 -11.46 -1.50
N ASP A 79 7.69 -11.75 -2.80
CA ASP A 79 8.29 -10.95 -3.87
C ASP A 79 7.22 -10.09 -4.58
N CYS A 80 6.64 -10.57 -5.69
CA CYS A 80 5.57 -9.87 -6.42
C CYS A 80 4.50 -10.84 -6.97
N ALA A 81 3.26 -10.38 -7.04
CA ALA A 81 2.15 -10.95 -7.79
C ALA A 81 1.95 -10.17 -9.11
N PHE A 82 1.64 -10.84 -10.21
CA PHE A 82 1.45 -10.22 -11.52
C PHE A 82 0.06 -10.51 -12.06
N PHE A 83 -0.64 -9.49 -12.53
CA PHE A 83 -2.02 -9.60 -12.95
C PHE A 83 -2.14 -9.50 -14.47
N ALA A 84 -2.87 -10.45 -15.06
CA ALA A 84 -3.14 -10.48 -16.49
C ALA A 84 -4.61 -10.82 -16.77
N VAL A 85 -5.12 -10.31 -17.88
CA VAL A 85 -6.41 -10.71 -18.43
C VAL A 85 -6.18 -11.63 -19.61
N VAL A 86 -6.81 -12.80 -19.60
CA VAL A 86 -6.82 -13.71 -20.73
C VAL A 86 -8.23 -13.77 -21.30
N GLU A 87 -8.39 -13.37 -22.56
CA GLU A 87 -9.69 -13.26 -23.22
C GLU A 87 -9.81 -14.13 -24.48
N SER A 88 -11.06 -14.44 -24.84
CA SER A 88 -11.45 -15.00 -26.13
C SER A 88 -12.68 -14.27 -26.66
N ARG A 89 -12.56 -13.77 -27.90
CA ARG A 89 -13.65 -13.11 -28.66
C ARG A 89 -14.18 -13.96 -29.81
N SER A 90 -13.45 -15.01 -30.17
CA SER A 90 -13.81 -15.94 -31.24
C SER A 90 -13.26 -17.32 -30.91
N SER A 91 -14.02 -18.38 -31.21
CA SER A 91 -13.61 -19.76 -30.93
C SER A 91 -12.20 -20.04 -31.44
N GLY A 92 -11.35 -20.55 -30.56
CA GLY A 92 -10.00 -20.95 -30.89
C GLY A 92 -9.01 -19.81 -31.01
N VAL A 93 -9.36 -18.58 -30.62
CA VAL A 93 -8.42 -17.46 -30.49
C VAL A 93 -8.43 -16.98 -29.04
N VAL A 94 -7.24 -16.91 -28.46
CA VAL A 94 -7.02 -16.47 -27.09
C VAL A 94 -5.92 -15.42 -27.08
N THR A 95 -6.11 -14.36 -26.31
CA THR A 95 -5.17 -13.25 -26.18
C THR A 95 -4.94 -12.96 -24.70
N ARG A 96 -3.70 -12.65 -24.34
CA ARG A 96 -3.28 -12.29 -22.98
C ARG A 96 -2.92 -10.81 -22.97
N HIS A 97 -3.36 -10.10 -21.93
CA HIS A 97 -3.08 -8.70 -21.70
C HIS A 97 -2.49 -8.52 -20.30
N GLU A 98 -1.35 -7.86 -20.20
CA GLU A 98 -0.77 -7.51 -18.89
C GLU A 98 -1.53 -6.34 -18.29
N LEU A 99 -1.97 -6.50 -17.05
CA LEU A 99 -2.75 -5.49 -16.34
C LEU A 99 -1.90 -4.75 -15.30
N GLY A 100 -1.10 -5.46 -14.51
CA GLY A 100 -0.24 -4.85 -13.50
C GLY A 100 0.62 -5.84 -12.73
N GLU A 101 1.40 -5.31 -11.79
CA GLU A 101 2.20 -6.09 -10.85
C GLU A 101 2.11 -5.45 -9.46
N GLU A 102 2.11 -6.28 -8.43
CA GLU A 102 2.07 -5.91 -7.02
C GLU A 102 3.27 -6.54 -6.34
N CYS A 103 4.14 -5.73 -5.74
CA CYS A 103 5.31 -6.21 -5.03
C CYS A 103 5.20 -5.90 -3.53
N VAL A 104 5.83 -6.73 -2.70
CA VAL A 104 5.90 -6.48 -1.26
C VAL A 104 6.49 -5.09 -0.99
N GLY A 105 5.79 -4.31 -0.16
CA GLY A 105 6.20 -2.95 0.22
C GLY A 105 5.79 -1.85 -0.75
N THR A 106 4.86 -2.10 -1.69
CA THR A 106 4.29 -1.06 -2.56
C THR A 106 2.83 -0.73 -2.18
N PRO A 107 2.43 0.56 -2.17
CA PRO A 107 1.06 0.97 -1.86
C PRO A 107 0.01 0.36 -2.79
N TYR A 108 -1.01 -0.25 -2.20
CA TYR A 108 -1.89 -1.26 -2.80
C TYR A 108 -3.06 -0.73 -3.65
N SER A 109 -3.41 -1.47 -4.71
CA SER A 109 -4.79 -1.83 -5.00
C SER A 109 -4.85 -3.12 -5.82
N ARG A 110 -5.56 -4.14 -5.32
CA ARG A 110 -5.90 -5.34 -6.11
C ARG A 110 -6.65 -4.93 -7.38
N PRO A 111 -6.59 -5.73 -8.46
CA PRO A 111 -7.41 -5.45 -9.62
C PRO A 111 -8.89 -5.38 -9.23
N ILE A 112 -9.59 -4.39 -9.77
CA ILE A 112 -11.02 -4.20 -9.57
C ILE A 112 -11.78 -4.51 -10.86
N ARG A 113 -13.05 -4.88 -10.71
CA ARG A 113 -14.01 -4.94 -11.81
C ARG A 113 -14.94 -3.73 -11.75
N ASP A 114 -15.16 -3.11 -12.90
CA ASP A 114 -16.23 -2.13 -13.11
C ASP A 114 -17.13 -2.53 -14.29
N ALA A 115 -18.01 -1.63 -14.75
CA ALA A 115 -18.91 -1.91 -15.87
C ALA A 115 -18.20 -2.00 -17.24
N GLU A 116 -16.94 -1.57 -17.33
CA GLU A 116 -16.19 -1.48 -18.58
C GLU A 116 -15.12 -2.57 -18.68
N GLY A 117 -14.73 -3.21 -17.58
CA GLY A 117 -13.87 -4.39 -17.56
C GLY A 117 -13.09 -4.56 -16.26
N PHE A 118 -11.80 -4.87 -16.38
CA PHE A 118 -10.88 -5.06 -15.25
C PHE A 118 -9.85 -3.94 -15.23
N ALA A 119 -9.59 -3.37 -14.06
CA ALA A 119 -8.60 -2.33 -13.88
C ALA A 119 -7.61 -2.69 -12.77
N PHE A 120 -6.31 -2.53 -13.05
CA PHE A 120 -5.29 -2.51 -12.02
C PHE A 120 -4.96 -1.06 -11.69
N ILE A 121 -5.01 -0.72 -10.40
CA ILE A 121 -4.79 0.63 -9.91
C ILE A 121 -3.50 0.63 -9.11
N SER A 122 -2.54 1.44 -9.54
CA SER A 122 -1.42 1.87 -8.74
C SER A 122 -1.75 3.27 -8.21
N PRO A 123 -2.07 3.43 -6.92
CA PRO A 123 -2.50 4.72 -6.39
C PRO A 123 -1.35 5.74 -6.43
N ALA A 124 -1.68 7.00 -6.70
CA ALA A 124 -0.69 8.06 -6.65
C ALA A 124 -0.21 8.27 -5.20
N SER A 125 1.10 8.49 -5.05
CA SER A 125 1.70 8.88 -3.78
C SER A 125 2.09 10.35 -3.82
N PRO A 126 2.35 10.99 -2.68
CA PRO A 126 2.81 12.37 -2.64
C PRO A 126 4.04 12.68 -3.51
N LEU A 127 4.82 11.67 -3.88
CA LEU A 127 6.08 11.79 -4.61
C LEU A 127 6.06 11.13 -5.99
N ALA A 128 5.00 10.40 -6.35
CA ALA A 128 4.89 9.67 -7.60
C ALA A 128 3.48 9.73 -8.19
N GLU A 129 3.40 9.79 -9.52
CA GLU A 129 2.12 9.63 -10.22
C GLU A 129 1.59 8.21 -10.03
N GLY A 130 0.28 8.10 -9.86
CA GLY A 130 -0.41 6.82 -9.90
C GLY A 130 -0.79 6.46 -11.33
N THR A 131 -1.10 5.20 -11.56
CA THR A 131 -1.54 4.69 -12.86
C THR A 131 -2.78 3.83 -12.71
N ILE A 132 -3.66 3.90 -13.69
CA ILE A 132 -4.80 3.00 -13.83
C ILE A 132 -4.67 2.35 -15.20
N ARG A 133 -4.41 1.04 -15.20
CA ARG A 133 -4.35 0.23 -16.42
C ARG A 133 -5.62 -0.59 -16.49
N GLN A 134 -6.46 -0.29 -17.47
CA GLN A 134 -7.78 -0.89 -17.59
C GLN A 134 -7.91 -1.67 -18.89
N TRP A 135 -8.21 -2.97 -18.77
CA TRP A 135 -8.68 -3.78 -19.87
C TRP A 135 -10.16 -3.50 -20.11
N ARG A 136 -10.50 -3.13 -21.35
CA ARG A 136 -11.86 -2.82 -21.78
C ARG A 136 -12.54 -4.04 -22.38
N ALA A 137 -13.61 -4.52 -21.78
CA ALA A 137 -14.30 -5.73 -22.20
C ALA A 137 -14.96 -5.61 -23.59
N ASN A 138 -15.34 -4.41 -24.02
CA ASN A 138 -15.95 -4.18 -25.33
C ASN A 138 -14.94 -4.19 -26.49
N THR A 139 -13.71 -3.72 -26.28
CA THR A 139 -12.69 -3.59 -27.35
C THR A 139 -11.51 -4.55 -27.22
N GLY A 140 -11.25 -5.07 -26.02
CA GLY A 140 -10.09 -5.91 -25.71
C GLY A 140 -8.81 -5.10 -25.53
N GLN A 141 -8.88 -3.77 -25.48
CA GLN A 141 -7.71 -2.90 -25.37
C GLN A 141 -7.36 -2.62 -23.91
N ILE A 142 -6.06 -2.43 -23.65
CA ILE A 142 -5.58 -1.80 -22.43
C ILE A 142 -5.55 -0.29 -22.64
N VAL A 143 -6.26 0.44 -21.78
CA VAL A 143 -6.18 1.89 -21.67
C VAL A 143 -5.44 2.22 -20.39
N GLU A 144 -4.38 3.00 -20.51
CA GLU A 144 -3.66 3.54 -19.36
C GLU A 144 -4.06 4.99 -19.12
N SER A 145 -4.34 5.32 -17.87
CA SER A 145 -4.52 6.70 -17.42
C SER A 145 -3.67 6.97 -16.19
N ARG A 146 -3.32 8.24 -15.97
CA ARG A 146 -2.49 8.66 -14.85
C ARG A 146 -3.32 9.41 -13.82
N THR A 147 -2.98 9.20 -12.56
CA THR A 147 -3.55 9.93 -11.43
C THR A 147 -2.45 10.70 -10.73
N GLN A 148 -2.82 11.83 -10.12
CA GLN A 148 -1.91 12.62 -9.32
C GLN A 148 -2.39 12.63 -7.88
N PHE A 149 -1.44 12.63 -6.96
CA PHE A 149 -1.73 12.81 -5.56
C PHE A 149 -2.34 14.20 -5.34
N ARG A 150 -3.48 14.22 -4.65
CA ARG A 150 -4.18 15.46 -4.31
C ARG A 150 -4.58 15.39 -2.84
N PRO A 151 -4.02 16.24 -1.98
CA PRO A 151 -4.51 16.34 -0.62
C PRO A 151 -5.91 16.96 -0.62
N GLU A 152 -6.72 16.56 0.34
CA GLU A 152 -8.10 16.99 0.53
C GLU A 152 -8.14 18.43 1.05
N PRO A 153 -8.72 19.36 0.26
CA PRO A 153 -8.90 20.73 0.71
C PRO A 153 -10.04 20.80 1.74
N GLY A 154 -9.89 21.67 2.75
CA GLY A 154 -10.99 22.06 3.64
C GLY A 154 -10.97 21.44 5.04
N PHE A 155 -10.18 20.39 5.28
CA PHE A 155 -9.93 19.89 6.63
C PHE A 155 -8.66 20.54 7.21
N THR A 156 -8.79 21.20 8.36
CA THR A 156 -7.64 21.64 9.17
C THR A 156 -7.45 20.68 10.33
N MET A 157 -6.22 20.51 10.82
CA MET A 157 -5.93 19.71 12.00
C MET A 157 -6.73 20.19 13.21
N LYS A 158 -6.94 21.51 13.32
CA LYS A 158 -7.79 22.13 14.35
C LYS A 158 -9.26 21.70 14.22
N SER A 159 -9.82 21.69 13.02
CA SER A 159 -11.19 21.21 12.81
C SER A 159 -11.33 19.72 13.10
N LEU A 160 -10.35 18.90 12.72
CA LEU A 160 -10.37 17.46 12.99
C LEU A 160 -10.33 17.18 14.49
N ALA A 161 -9.45 17.89 15.21
CA ALA A 161 -9.28 17.72 16.65
C ALA A 161 -10.46 18.26 17.50
N SER A 162 -11.37 19.02 16.88
CA SER A 162 -12.59 19.54 17.52
C SER A 162 -13.87 18.86 17.01
N SER A 163 -13.77 17.96 16.02
CA SER A 163 -14.91 17.19 15.52
C SER A 163 -15.44 16.25 16.60
N GLN A 164 -16.78 16.19 16.71
CA GLN A 164 -17.45 15.23 17.61
C GLN A 164 -17.48 13.82 17.04
N LYS A 165 -17.26 13.68 15.73
CA LYS A 165 -17.13 12.38 15.08
C LYS A 165 -15.64 12.10 14.90
N PRO A 166 -15.14 10.94 15.34
CA PRO A 166 -13.82 10.49 14.95
C PRO A 166 -13.77 10.45 13.42
N GLU A 167 -12.96 11.33 12.84
CA GLU A 167 -12.65 11.31 11.41
C GLU A 167 -11.28 10.70 11.25
N ILE A 168 -11.22 9.72 10.36
CA ILE A 168 -10.00 9.01 10.09
C ILE A 168 -9.44 9.54 8.79
N ILE A 169 -8.31 10.25 8.87
CA ILE A 169 -7.69 10.91 7.73
C ILE A 169 -6.21 10.58 7.73
N GLU A 170 -5.73 10.08 6.60
CA GLU A 170 -4.30 9.93 6.35
C GLU A 170 -3.64 11.33 6.35
N PRO A 171 -2.64 11.61 7.20
CA PRO A 171 -2.09 12.95 7.39
C PRO A 171 -1.56 13.59 6.12
N LEU A 172 -0.91 12.86 5.23
CA LEU A 172 -0.44 13.43 3.96
C LEU A 172 -1.60 13.74 3.01
N ARG A 173 -2.74 13.06 3.10
CA ARG A 173 -4.00 13.46 2.43
C ARG A 173 -4.59 14.72 3.03
N ASN A 174 -4.23 15.16 4.24
CA ASN A 174 -4.65 16.46 4.75
C ASN A 174 -3.82 17.60 4.11
N ALA A 175 -4.48 18.59 3.50
CA ALA A 175 -3.78 19.68 2.80
C ALA A 175 -2.93 20.59 3.72
N GLU A 176 -3.36 20.85 4.96
CA GLU A 176 -2.60 21.66 5.92
C GLU A 176 -1.30 20.93 6.33
N PHE A 177 -1.43 19.66 6.67
CA PHE A 177 -0.31 18.80 7.06
C PHE A 177 0.66 18.58 5.89
N PHE A 178 0.16 18.23 4.70
CA PHE A 178 0.99 18.06 3.51
C PHE A 178 1.75 19.33 3.14
N SER A 179 1.09 20.49 3.27
CA SER A 179 1.73 21.78 3.05
C SER A 179 2.86 22.03 4.05
N ALA A 180 2.71 21.62 5.30
CA ALA A 180 3.75 21.71 6.31
C ALA A 180 4.96 20.84 5.97
N ALA A 181 4.75 19.56 5.64
CA ALA A 181 5.82 18.66 5.21
C ALA A 181 6.51 19.15 3.91
N SER A 182 5.75 19.73 2.98
CA SER A 182 6.27 20.25 1.71
C SER A 182 7.12 21.51 1.85
N ARG A 183 7.02 22.23 2.98
CA ARG A 183 7.84 23.41 3.30
C ARG A 183 9.21 23.06 3.89
N LEU A 184 9.43 21.80 4.24
CA LEU A 184 10.72 21.33 4.73
C LEU A 184 11.83 21.60 3.70
N SER A 185 13.04 21.77 4.22
CA SER A 185 14.26 21.84 3.43
C SER A 185 14.37 20.62 2.49
N ALA A 186 14.96 20.81 1.30
CA ALA A 186 15.07 19.73 0.31
C ALA A 186 15.75 18.47 0.86
N GLN A 187 16.67 18.63 1.82
CA GLN A 187 17.36 17.53 2.51
C GLN A 187 16.42 16.66 3.35
N ASN A 188 15.37 17.23 3.94
CA ASN A 188 14.47 16.53 4.85
C ASN A 188 13.10 16.24 4.23
N LYS A 189 12.67 17.03 3.25
CA LYS A 189 11.33 16.93 2.65
C LYS A 189 11.01 15.56 2.06
N MET A 190 11.83 15.05 1.14
CA MET A 190 11.56 13.77 0.47
C MET A 190 11.54 12.62 1.48
N PRO A 191 12.57 12.45 2.35
CA PRO A 191 12.60 11.31 3.24
C PRO A 191 11.52 11.39 4.35
N VAL A 192 11.12 12.60 4.80
CA VAL A 192 9.98 12.76 5.71
C VAL A 192 8.69 12.31 5.03
N ILE A 193 8.42 12.76 3.80
CA ILE A 193 7.20 12.41 3.08
C ILE A 193 7.16 10.90 2.79
N GLU A 194 8.27 10.29 2.37
CA GLU A 194 8.36 8.83 2.17
C GLU A 194 8.08 8.07 3.46
N ALA A 195 8.80 8.39 4.54
CA ALA A 195 8.68 7.70 5.82
C ALA A 195 7.30 7.88 6.48
N LEU A 196 6.64 9.03 6.27
CA LEU A 196 5.26 9.24 6.72
C LEU A 196 4.22 8.59 5.79
N TRP A 197 4.51 8.41 4.50
CA TRP A 197 3.61 7.74 3.56
C TRP A 197 3.60 6.22 3.73
N ASP A 198 4.77 5.63 4.02
CA ASP A 198 4.95 4.18 4.15
C ASP A 198 4.19 3.55 5.34
N ILE A 199 3.69 4.39 6.26
CA ILE A 199 2.86 4.00 7.40
C ILE A 199 1.64 3.18 7.00
N MET A 200 1.05 3.49 5.84
CA MET A 200 -0.15 2.83 5.34
C MET A 200 0.12 1.50 4.62
N ASN A 201 1.36 1.29 4.15
CA ASN A 201 1.69 0.22 3.20
C ASN A 201 2.64 -0.85 3.76
N GLY A 202 3.02 -0.72 5.04
CA GLY A 202 4.07 -1.53 5.65
C GLY A 202 3.62 -2.79 6.37
N CYS A 203 2.32 -3.12 6.47
CA CYS A 203 1.92 -4.32 7.22
C CYS A 203 0.61 -5.01 6.80
N ASP A 204 0.62 -5.70 5.65
CA ASP A 204 -0.44 -6.65 5.29
C ASP A 204 -0.55 -7.84 6.23
N SER A 205 0.55 -8.26 6.87
CA SER A 205 0.57 -9.43 7.77
C SER A 205 0.12 -9.11 9.19
N CYS A 206 -0.22 -7.85 9.48
CA CYS A 206 -0.54 -7.43 10.83
C CYS A 206 -1.94 -7.84 11.30
N ASN A 207 -2.88 -8.18 10.40
CA ASN A 207 -4.31 -8.33 10.76
C ASN A 207 -4.84 -7.18 11.64
N ILE A 208 -4.23 -6.00 11.54
CA ILE A 208 -4.72 -4.80 12.19
C ILE A 208 -5.69 -4.22 11.18
N GLU A 209 -6.98 -4.27 11.50
CA GLU A 209 -8.00 -3.50 10.78
C GLU A 209 -7.50 -2.06 10.70
N HIS A 210 -7.00 -1.70 9.52
CA HIS A 210 -6.62 -0.38 9.08
C HIS A 210 -6.00 0.49 10.18
N PRO A 211 -4.66 0.48 10.39
CA PRO A 211 -3.99 1.50 11.16
C PRO A 211 -3.93 2.78 10.31
N GLU A 212 -5.09 3.23 9.85
CA GLU A 212 -5.24 4.60 9.41
C GLU A 212 -4.64 5.47 10.52
N LEU A 213 -3.71 6.32 10.13
CA LEU A 213 -2.93 7.17 11.02
C LEU A 213 -3.84 8.04 11.90
N TYR A 214 -4.24 7.49 13.03
CA TYR A 214 -4.69 8.28 14.15
C TYR A 214 -3.47 9.06 14.59
N GLY A 215 -3.46 10.36 14.29
CA GLY A 215 -2.67 11.27 15.08
C GLY A 215 -3.03 11.00 16.54
N VAL A 216 -2.11 10.45 17.31
CA VAL A 216 -2.41 10.11 18.69
C VAL A 216 -2.27 11.40 19.49
N ALA A 217 -3.38 11.84 20.06
CA ALA A 217 -3.38 12.90 21.04
C ALA A 217 -2.49 12.46 22.20
N ILE A 218 -1.36 13.15 22.36
CA ILE A 218 -0.33 12.78 23.33
C ILE A 218 -0.63 13.45 24.67
N ASP A 219 -1.21 14.64 24.60
CA ASP A 219 -1.83 15.40 25.69
C ASP A 219 -2.90 16.34 25.13
N GLN A 220 -3.39 17.25 25.96
CA GLN A 220 -4.38 18.26 25.56
C GLN A 220 -3.84 19.21 24.49
N GLU A 221 -2.52 19.32 24.34
CA GLU A 221 -1.85 20.35 23.57
C GLU A 221 -1.15 19.81 22.32
N THR A 222 -0.91 18.50 22.19
CA THR A 222 -0.13 17.94 21.08
C THR A 222 -0.71 16.66 20.48
N ILE A 223 -0.47 16.49 19.18
CA ILE A 223 -0.76 15.25 18.42
C ILE A 223 0.52 14.81 17.69
N ALA A 224 0.83 13.51 17.71
CA ALA A 224 1.96 12.95 16.94
C ALA A 224 1.50 12.00 15.83
N TYR A 225 2.28 12.01 14.75
CA TYR A 225 2.21 11.13 13.59
C TYR A 225 3.60 10.55 13.38
N SER A 226 3.76 9.24 13.24
CA SER A 226 5.09 8.65 13.08
C SER A 226 5.07 7.44 12.19
N GLY A 227 6.20 7.23 11.50
CA GLY A 227 6.55 6.07 10.68
C GLY A 227 6.30 4.70 11.33
N CYS A 228 6.55 3.65 10.57
CA CYS A 228 6.21 2.27 10.96
C CYS A 228 6.95 1.70 12.20
N GLY A 229 7.97 2.34 12.78
CA GLY A 229 8.86 1.68 13.75
C GLY A 229 8.53 1.76 15.24
N TRP A 230 7.71 2.70 15.73
CA TRP A 230 7.82 3.09 17.15
C TRP A 230 6.52 3.26 17.95
N PHE A 231 5.36 3.20 17.31
CA PHE A 231 4.13 3.63 17.96
C PHE A 231 3.54 2.63 18.96
N TRP A 232 3.91 1.35 18.88
CA TRP A 232 3.29 0.30 19.70
C TRP A 232 4.36 -0.63 20.29
N ARG A 233 4.58 -0.54 21.61
CA ARG A 233 5.38 -1.51 22.37
C ARG A 233 4.80 -2.93 22.16
N GLY A 234 5.38 -3.72 21.25
CA GLY A 234 5.09 -5.16 21.16
C GLY A 234 5.34 -5.81 19.81
N GLY A 235 5.27 -5.05 18.71
CA GLY A 235 5.59 -5.54 17.38
C GLY A 235 6.94 -5.00 16.93
N HIS A 236 7.94 -5.86 16.77
CA HIS A 236 9.12 -5.51 15.99
C HIS A 236 8.68 -5.39 14.52
N PHE A 237 8.30 -4.20 14.09
CA PHE A 237 8.06 -3.95 12.67
C PHE A 237 9.39 -3.63 12.01
N PHE A 238 9.75 -4.41 10.99
CA PHE A 238 10.91 -4.15 10.15
C PHE A 238 10.49 -3.10 9.13
N CYS A 239 10.87 -1.86 9.39
CA CYS A 239 10.51 -0.73 8.56
C CYS A 239 11.74 -0.30 7.76
N GLY A 240 11.55 0.48 6.70
CA GLY A 240 12.63 0.93 5.82
C GLY A 240 13.77 1.67 6.54
N ARG A 241 14.75 2.14 5.77
CA ARG A 241 16.05 2.65 6.27
C ARG A 241 15.99 3.90 7.20
N THR A 242 14.83 4.53 7.39
CA THR A 242 14.64 5.81 8.12
C THR A 242 13.27 5.89 8.79
N ASP A 243 13.21 6.42 10.02
CA ASP A 243 11.98 6.69 10.77
C ASP A 243 11.68 8.20 10.76
N ALA A 244 10.40 8.60 10.66
CA ALA A 244 9.97 9.99 10.78
C ALA A 244 8.92 10.18 11.88
N LEU A 245 8.91 11.38 12.47
CA LEU A 245 7.94 11.88 13.42
C LEU A 245 7.49 13.27 12.98
N ALA A 246 6.19 13.51 13.01
CA ALA A 246 5.59 14.83 12.95
C ALA A 246 4.78 15.08 14.23
N VAL A 247 4.99 16.22 14.87
CA VAL A 247 4.23 16.69 16.02
C VAL A 247 3.47 17.94 15.62
N TRP A 248 2.17 17.94 15.87
CA TRP A 248 1.31 19.10 15.73
C TRP A 248 1.01 19.69 17.12
N ASP A 249 1.36 20.96 17.30
CA ASP A 249 0.96 21.76 18.45
C ASP A 249 -0.46 22.30 18.24
N ARG A 250 -1.41 21.80 19.04
CA ARG A 250 -2.83 22.18 19.01
C ARG A 250 -3.06 23.62 19.47
N VAL A 251 -2.17 24.15 20.31
CA VAL A 251 -2.31 25.49 20.89
C VAL A 251 -1.79 26.54 19.92
N GLY A 252 -0.54 26.39 19.45
CA GLY A 252 0.09 27.30 18.51
C GLY A 252 -0.23 27.02 17.04
N GLY A 253 -0.74 25.84 16.70
CA GLY A 253 -1.04 25.41 15.33
C GLY A 253 0.20 25.03 14.51
N GLY A 254 1.36 24.83 15.15
CA GLY A 254 2.64 24.57 14.48
C GLY A 254 2.86 23.08 14.18
N PHE A 255 3.63 22.79 13.12
CA PHE A 255 4.13 21.44 12.81
C PHE A 255 5.63 21.36 13.01
N TYR A 256 6.06 20.25 13.58
CA TYR A 256 7.44 19.99 13.96
C TYR A 256 7.83 18.60 13.52
N PHE A 257 8.94 18.47 12.81
CA PHE A 257 9.34 17.21 12.18
C PHE A 257 10.67 16.75 12.72
N ALA A 258 10.80 15.44 12.94
CA ALA A 258 12.06 14.79 13.25
C ALA A 258 12.23 13.57 12.34
N MET A 259 13.45 13.34 11.89
CA MET A 259 13.85 12.10 11.24
C MET A 259 14.97 11.44 12.01
N ASP A 260 14.92 10.12 12.08
CA ASP A 260 15.99 9.30 12.64
C ASP A 260 16.49 8.28 11.61
N GLU A 261 17.81 8.08 11.57
CA GLU A 261 18.41 7.05 10.73
C GLU A 261 18.30 5.72 11.48
N HIS A 262 17.65 4.73 10.88
CA HIS A 262 17.39 3.45 11.53
C HIS A 262 18.71 2.83 12.02
N ARG A 263 18.82 2.58 13.35
CA ARG A 263 19.99 2.15 14.19
C ARG A 263 20.43 3.14 15.28
N ASP A 264 19.76 4.28 15.48
CA ASP A 264 19.91 5.02 16.74
C ASP A 264 19.11 4.30 17.84
N ASP A 265 19.80 3.56 18.70
CA ASP A 265 19.24 2.88 19.88
C ASP A 265 19.02 3.84 21.06
N GLY A 266 19.00 5.15 20.78
CA GLY A 266 18.96 6.23 21.75
C GLY A 266 20.28 6.42 22.51
N ARG A 267 21.35 5.68 22.17
CA ARG A 267 22.68 5.79 22.81
C ARG A 267 23.71 6.49 21.92
N HIS A 268 23.42 6.67 20.63
CA HIS A 268 24.29 7.38 19.69
C HIS A 268 23.75 8.79 19.44
N GLY A 269 23.74 9.56 20.52
CA GLY A 269 22.90 10.73 20.76
C GLY A 269 23.09 12.00 19.91
N ASP A 270 23.34 11.95 18.60
CA ASP A 270 23.50 13.16 17.77
C ASP A 270 22.89 13.13 16.36
N LYS A 271 21.95 12.22 16.01
CA LYS A 271 21.60 12.01 14.59
C LYS A 271 20.20 12.38 14.13
N ALA A 272 19.27 12.64 15.04
CA ALA A 272 17.93 13.02 14.62
C ALA A 272 17.90 14.42 13.99
N ARG A 273 17.51 14.49 12.71
CA ARG A 273 17.36 15.76 11.98
C ARG A 273 16.00 16.34 12.32
N VAL A 274 16.00 17.50 12.97
CA VAL A 274 14.77 18.19 13.40
C VAL A 274 14.55 19.46 12.59
N GLU A 275 13.31 19.67 12.18
CA GLU A 275 12.91 20.86 11.43
C GLU A 275 11.51 21.32 11.84
N PRO A 276 11.34 22.55 12.34
CA PRO A 276 12.38 23.58 12.57
C PRO A 276 13.37 23.16 13.70
N PRO A 277 14.44 23.94 13.97
CA PRO A 277 15.40 23.60 15.03
C PRO A 277 14.71 23.37 16.37
N LEU A 278 15.16 22.37 17.14
CA LEU A 278 14.50 21.94 18.38
C LEU A 278 14.22 23.08 19.38
N ALA A 279 15.12 24.06 19.46
CA ALA A 279 14.96 25.23 20.33
C ALA A 279 13.73 26.11 20.02
N SER A 280 13.14 25.95 18.83
CA SER A 280 11.92 26.65 18.42
C SER A 280 10.64 25.86 18.71
N TRP A 281 10.76 24.64 19.22
CA TRP A 281 9.61 23.81 19.52
C TRP A 281 8.99 24.26 20.85
N PRO A 282 7.65 24.31 20.95
CA PRO A 282 6.98 24.58 22.20
C PRO A 282 7.27 23.44 23.19
N ALA A 283 7.31 23.75 24.48
CA ALA A 283 7.70 22.81 25.53
C ALA A 283 6.96 21.46 25.48
N PRO A 284 5.63 21.42 25.21
CA PRO A 284 4.92 20.15 25.01
C PRO A 284 5.52 19.31 23.87
N ALA A 285 5.67 19.88 22.67
CA ALA A 285 6.19 19.16 21.51
C ALA A 285 7.64 18.69 21.72
N HIS A 286 8.48 19.54 22.30
CA HIS A 286 9.87 19.21 22.63
C HIS A 286 9.95 18.05 23.63
N ALA A 287 9.20 18.12 24.74
CA ALA A 287 9.20 17.06 25.75
C ALA A 287 8.76 15.71 25.18
N ARG A 288 7.80 15.71 24.25
CA ARG A 288 7.31 14.51 23.58
C ARG A 288 8.33 13.88 22.65
N TYR A 289 8.98 14.70 21.82
CA TYR A 289 10.10 14.26 21.00
C TYR A 289 11.25 13.67 21.85
N GLU A 290 11.63 14.31 22.95
CA GLU A 290 12.69 13.80 23.85
C GLU A 290 12.31 12.48 24.53
N SER A 291 11.02 12.29 24.85
CA SER A 291 10.52 11.02 25.38
C SER A 291 10.64 9.90 24.36
N TRP A 292 10.17 10.16 23.13
CA TRP A 292 10.30 9.24 22.00
C TRP A 292 11.73 8.82 21.75
N ARG A 293 12.62 9.80 21.59
CA ARG A 293 14.04 9.56 21.35
C ARG A 293 14.71 8.63 22.38
N ARG A 294 14.18 8.56 23.60
CA ARG A 294 14.74 7.77 24.72
C ARG A 294 14.13 6.37 24.87
N GLY A 295 13.44 5.83 23.85
CA GLY A 295 12.90 4.48 23.96
C GLY A 295 11.67 4.38 24.86
N LYS A 296 11.13 5.51 25.33
CA LYS A 296 9.93 5.48 26.16
C LYS A 296 8.73 5.23 25.26
N GLY A 297 7.87 4.32 25.71
CA GLY A 297 6.58 4.12 25.06
C GLY A 297 5.75 5.40 25.20
N TRP A 298 5.16 5.85 24.10
CA TRP A 298 4.42 7.11 24.03
C TRP A 298 3.20 7.20 24.95
N THR A 299 2.65 6.03 25.33
CA THR A 299 1.51 5.90 26.25
C THR A 299 1.90 5.75 27.73
N ALA A 300 3.20 5.59 28.04
CA ALA A 300 3.63 5.21 29.39
C ALA A 300 3.48 6.31 30.45
N ASP A 301 3.31 7.57 30.03
CA ASP A 301 3.25 8.73 30.93
C ASP A 301 1.89 9.47 30.91
N ALA A 302 0.84 8.94 30.25
CA ALA A 302 -0.50 9.55 30.25
C ALA A 302 -1.31 9.32 31.55
N ALA A 303 -0.69 8.79 32.60
CA ALA A 303 -1.36 8.45 33.86
C ALA A 303 -0.60 8.91 35.13
N ARG A 304 0.10 10.04 35.07
CA ARG A 304 0.55 10.76 36.29
C ARG A 304 0.30 12.25 36.20
#